data_AF-A0AAE7A0J4-F1
#
_entry.id   AF-A0AAE7A0J4-F1
#
_cell.length_a   1.000
_cell.length_b   1.000
_cell.length_c   1.000
_cell.angle_alpha   90.00
_cell.angle_beta   90.00
_cell.angle_gamma   90.00
#
_symmetry.space_group_name_H-M   'P 1'
#
loop_
_entity.id
_entity.type
_entity.pdbx_description
1 polymer ?
#
loop_
_entity_poly.entity_id
_entity_poly.type
_entity_poly.pdbx_seq_one_letter_code
_entity_poly.pdbx_strand_id
1 'polypeptide(L)'
;MTIKYTETKHAASAKSVNDIIQTLGVDRDVWIVKFWSRYDGALLNDQVLMYSTDDIVERNQTYEVGINFPEQVLIGDDSGGRLILIDKAISDVFYLIDSGDPFLGDAVIFHSIDELMDNISGEETDLSATFNIVAIASDKPTPQEVLAIKKGLGLSFSITDLKGKLEKRNEVILSDVKIVKYEAIVKAYNHLIRFDS
;
A
#
# COMPACT_ATOMS: atom_id res chain seq x y z
N MET A 1 12.92 -2.90 7.83
CA MET A 1 13.43 -4.12 7.15
C MET A 1 14.76 -3.78 6.43
N THR A 2 15.39 -4.63 5.61
CA THR A 2 16.47 -4.17 4.69
C THR A 2 15.89 -4.11 3.28
N ILE A 3 15.86 -2.92 2.67
CA ILE A 3 15.32 -2.72 1.32
C ILE A 3 16.22 -3.42 0.29
N LYS A 4 15.61 -4.28 -0.53
CA LYS A 4 16.25 -4.92 -1.67
C LYS A 4 16.06 -4.05 -2.91
N TYR A 5 17.15 -3.76 -3.61
CA TYR A 5 17.13 -3.00 -4.86
C TYR A 5 17.35 -3.98 -6.02
N THR A 6 16.41 -4.03 -6.96
CA THR A 6 16.45 -4.82 -8.18
C THR A 6 16.31 -3.90 -9.40
N GLU A 7 16.59 -4.43 -10.58
CA GLU A 7 16.51 -3.68 -11.85
C GLU A 7 17.27 -2.34 -11.85
N THR A 8 18.32 -2.26 -11.02
CA THR A 8 19.07 -1.02 -10.83
C THR A 8 19.83 -0.64 -12.09
N LYS A 9 19.73 0.62 -12.51
CA LYS A 9 20.72 1.22 -13.41
C LYS A 9 21.90 1.76 -12.60
N HIS A 10 23.06 1.91 -13.25
CA HIS A 10 24.21 2.59 -12.63
C HIS A 10 23.85 4.02 -12.22
N ALA A 11 24.64 4.62 -11.33
CA ALA A 11 24.44 6.01 -10.91
C ALA A 11 24.30 6.97 -12.10
N ALA A 12 23.39 7.94 -11.95
CA ALA A 12 23.13 8.93 -12.99
C ALA A 12 24.34 9.84 -13.20
N SER A 13 24.50 10.36 -14.42
CA SER A 13 25.57 11.32 -14.68
C SER A 13 25.31 12.62 -13.92
N ALA A 14 26.38 13.27 -13.44
CA ALA A 14 26.26 14.57 -12.76
C ALA A 14 25.59 15.63 -13.66
N LYS A 15 25.75 15.53 -14.98
CA LYS A 15 25.07 16.39 -15.95
C LYS A 15 23.56 16.13 -15.91
N SER A 16 23.13 14.88 -16.09
CA SER A 16 21.71 14.49 -16.06
C SER A 16 21.05 14.95 -14.78
N VAL A 17 21.67 14.70 -13.62
CA VAL A 17 21.13 15.13 -12.32
C VAL A 17 20.98 16.66 -12.24
N ASN A 18 21.97 17.42 -12.70
CA ASN A 18 21.87 18.89 -12.71
C ASN A 18 20.76 19.40 -13.64
N ASP A 19 20.62 18.80 -14.82
CA ASP A 19 19.59 19.17 -15.80
C ASP A 19 18.18 18.92 -15.22
N ILE A 20 17.98 17.79 -14.51
CA ILE A 20 16.71 17.45 -13.86
C ILE A 20 16.41 18.35 -12.66
N ILE A 21 17.40 18.64 -11.82
CA ILE A 21 17.27 19.60 -10.70
C ILE A 21 16.76 20.94 -11.21
N GLN A 22 17.33 21.46 -12.29
CA GLN A 22 16.90 22.72 -12.88
C GLN A 22 15.49 22.62 -13.49
N THR A 23 15.18 21.51 -14.15
CA THR A 23 13.90 21.30 -14.84
C THR A 23 12.73 21.18 -13.86
N LEU A 24 12.89 20.41 -12.78
CA LEU A 24 11.83 20.14 -11.81
C LEU A 24 11.84 21.10 -10.61
N GLY A 25 12.89 21.93 -10.47
CA GLY A 25 13.04 22.88 -9.37
C GLY A 25 13.24 22.19 -8.02
N VAL A 26 14.02 21.11 -8.01
CA VAL A 26 14.25 20.26 -6.83
C VAL A 26 15.59 20.59 -6.18
N ASP A 27 15.64 20.69 -4.86
CA ASP A 27 16.88 20.97 -4.13
C ASP A 27 17.89 19.81 -4.20
N ARG A 28 19.18 20.15 -4.11
CA ARG A 28 20.28 19.17 -4.22
C ARG A 28 20.30 18.13 -3.09
N ASP A 29 19.73 18.49 -1.95
CA ASP A 29 19.80 17.68 -0.72
C ASP A 29 18.56 16.81 -0.51
N VAL A 30 17.57 16.84 -1.41
CA VAL A 30 16.41 15.95 -1.28
C VAL A 30 16.77 14.50 -1.59
N TRP A 31 15.89 13.60 -1.16
CA TRP A 31 16.14 12.18 -1.21
C TRP A 31 16.42 11.64 -2.61
N ILE A 32 15.64 12.04 -3.63
CA ILE A 32 15.77 11.48 -4.99
C ILE A 32 17.12 11.84 -5.64
N VAL A 33 17.68 13.02 -5.35
CA VAL A 33 19.00 13.43 -5.84
C VAL A 33 20.10 12.57 -5.23
N LYS A 34 20.02 12.29 -3.92
CA LYS A 34 20.94 11.37 -3.23
C LYS A 34 20.79 9.95 -3.78
N PHE A 35 19.58 9.52 -4.11
CA PHE A 35 19.31 8.21 -4.68
C PHE A 35 20.00 8.03 -6.05
N TRP A 36 19.86 9.00 -6.96
CA TRP A 36 20.52 8.96 -8.28
C TRP A 36 22.04 8.93 -8.25
N SER A 37 22.67 9.38 -7.15
CA SER A 37 24.12 9.22 -6.95
C SER A 37 24.56 7.76 -6.80
N ARG A 38 23.61 6.85 -6.56
CA ARG A 38 23.84 5.40 -6.40
C ARG A 38 23.16 4.60 -7.51
N TYR A 39 21.90 4.93 -7.82
CA TYR A 39 21.06 4.20 -8.77
C TYR A 39 20.23 5.15 -9.62
N ASP A 40 20.37 5.11 -10.95
CA ASP A 40 19.54 5.89 -11.87
C ASP A 40 18.20 5.20 -12.15
N GLY A 41 17.41 5.04 -11.09
CA GLY A 41 16.20 4.22 -11.08
C GLY A 41 16.46 2.79 -10.59
N ALA A 42 15.46 2.25 -9.88
CA ALA A 42 15.48 0.89 -9.35
C ALA A 42 14.06 0.45 -8.97
N LEU A 43 13.87 -0.87 -8.89
CA LEU A 43 12.70 -1.48 -8.28
C LEU A 43 13.04 -1.86 -6.83
N LEU A 44 12.28 -1.36 -5.86
CA LEU A 44 12.48 -1.55 -4.42
C LEU A 44 11.56 -2.66 -3.93
N ASN A 45 12.13 -3.68 -3.29
CA ASN A 45 11.45 -4.90 -2.85
C ASN A 45 10.57 -5.55 -3.92
N ASP A 46 10.92 -5.37 -5.21
CA ASP A 46 10.12 -5.84 -6.34
C ASP A 46 8.68 -5.25 -6.39
N GLN A 47 8.44 -4.13 -5.70
CA GLN A 47 7.12 -3.49 -5.50
C GLN A 47 7.07 -2.04 -5.96
N VAL A 48 8.08 -1.24 -5.63
CA VAL A 48 8.08 0.21 -5.86
C VAL A 48 9.10 0.58 -6.92
N LEU A 49 8.63 1.16 -8.03
CA LEU A 49 9.50 1.68 -9.08
C LEU A 49 9.92 3.11 -8.73
N MET A 50 11.21 3.30 -8.50
CA MET A 50 11.82 4.64 -8.40
C MET A 50 12.28 5.08 -9.78
N TYR A 51 11.86 6.28 -10.20
CA TYR A 51 12.12 6.77 -11.55
C TYR A 51 13.57 7.13 -11.79
N SER A 52 14.03 6.80 -13.00
CA SER A 52 15.31 7.26 -13.51
C SER A 52 15.27 8.72 -13.92
N THR A 53 16.43 9.33 -14.09
CA THR A 53 16.57 10.69 -14.61
C THR A 53 15.98 10.85 -16.01
N ASP A 54 15.92 9.78 -16.81
CA ASP A 54 15.30 9.78 -18.13
C ASP A 54 13.76 9.77 -18.08
N ASP A 55 13.18 9.17 -17.04
CA ASP A 55 11.72 8.94 -16.96
C ASP A 55 11.00 10.04 -16.15
N ILE A 56 11.66 10.59 -15.13
CA ILE A 56 10.99 11.39 -14.10
C ILE A 56 10.29 12.65 -14.65
N VAL A 57 10.88 13.31 -15.66
CA VAL A 57 10.27 14.52 -16.26
C VAL A 57 8.99 14.17 -16.99
N GLU A 58 9.00 13.14 -17.82
CA GLU A 58 7.81 12.68 -18.53
C GLU A 58 6.72 12.28 -17.54
N ARG A 59 7.08 11.52 -16.49
CA ARG A 59 6.11 11.07 -15.49
C ARG A 59 5.47 12.23 -14.72
N ASN A 60 6.25 13.24 -14.32
CA ASN A 60 5.68 14.42 -13.68
C ASN A 60 4.75 15.22 -14.60
N GLN A 61 4.99 15.19 -15.92
CA GLN A 61 4.10 15.81 -16.91
C GLN A 61 2.82 15.00 -17.11
N THR A 62 2.94 13.67 -17.24
CA THR A 62 1.79 12.76 -17.43
C THR A 62 0.78 12.87 -16.30
N TYR A 63 1.25 13.02 -15.06
CA TYR A 63 0.39 13.19 -13.88
C TYR A 63 0.10 14.65 -13.51
N GLU A 64 0.50 15.60 -14.36
CA GLU A 64 0.28 17.04 -14.16
C GLU A 64 0.73 17.54 -12.77
N VAL A 65 1.81 16.96 -12.23
CA VAL A 65 2.26 17.16 -10.84
C VAL A 65 2.55 18.63 -10.56
N GLY A 66 3.16 19.33 -11.52
CA GLY A 66 3.43 20.77 -11.38
C GLY A 66 2.17 21.65 -11.27
N ILE A 67 1.01 21.14 -11.68
CA ILE A 67 -0.29 21.84 -11.57
C ILE A 67 -0.98 21.45 -10.26
N ASN A 68 -1.07 20.15 -9.97
CA ASN A 68 -1.84 19.63 -8.84
C ASN A 68 -1.06 19.73 -7.51
N PHE A 69 0.26 19.61 -7.57
CA PHE A 69 1.17 19.53 -6.42
C PHE A 69 2.43 20.40 -6.65
N PRO A 70 2.28 21.73 -6.71
CA PRO A 70 3.34 22.63 -7.18
C PRO A 70 4.64 22.57 -6.35
N GLU A 71 4.54 22.23 -5.08
CA GLU A 71 5.69 22.12 -4.15
C GLU A 71 6.26 20.70 -4.07
N GLN A 72 5.65 19.75 -4.76
CA GLN A 72 6.05 18.34 -4.75
C GLN A 72 6.58 17.89 -6.10
N VAL A 73 7.30 16.77 -6.07
CA VAL A 73 7.77 16.06 -7.26
C VAL A 73 7.43 14.58 -7.12
N LEU A 74 6.90 14.00 -8.19
CA LEU A 74 6.65 12.57 -8.30
C LEU A 74 7.97 11.85 -8.57
N ILE A 75 8.32 10.87 -7.74
CA ILE A 75 9.61 10.18 -7.80
C ILE A 75 9.50 8.67 -8.03
N GLY A 76 8.29 8.11 -7.94
CA GLY A 76 8.05 6.70 -8.17
C GLY A 76 6.57 6.32 -8.02
N ASP A 77 6.28 5.05 -8.23
CA ASP A 77 4.95 4.45 -8.06
C ASP A 77 5.06 2.99 -7.58
N ASP A 78 3.96 2.45 -7.05
CA ASP A 78 3.88 1.05 -6.61
C ASP A 78 3.34 0.10 -7.69
N SER A 79 3.13 0.60 -8.92
CA SER A 79 2.45 -0.09 -10.04
C SER A 79 1.02 -0.61 -9.75
N GLY A 80 0.52 -0.40 -8.54
CA GLY A 80 -0.84 -0.72 -8.06
C GLY A 80 -1.81 0.46 -8.18
N GLY A 81 -1.35 1.59 -8.72
CA GLY A 81 -2.15 2.79 -8.93
C GLY A 81 -1.85 3.89 -7.92
N ARG A 82 -0.81 3.77 -7.09
CA ARG A 82 -0.40 4.82 -6.16
C ARG A 82 0.91 5.46 -6.56
N LEU A 83 1.01 6.75 -6.26
CA LEU A 83 2.12 7.63 -6.60
C LEU A 83 2.89 8.01 -5.34
N ILE A 84 4.22 8.10 -5.48
CA ILE A 84 5.13 8.49 -4.41
C ILE A 84 5.69 9.86 -4.72
N LEU A 85 5.29 10.85 -3.95
CA LEU A 85 5.79 12.21 -4.06
C LEU A 85 6.73 12.54 -2.90
N ILE A 86 7.61 13.50 -3.14
CA ILE A 86 8.39 14.16 -2.08
C ILE A 86 8.24 15.67 -2.24
N ASP A 87 8.58 16.38 -1.17
CA ASP A 87 8.75 17.83 -1.23
C ASP A 87 10.01 18.20 -2.04
N LYS A 88 9.95 19.32 -2.77
CA LYS A 88 11.08 19.81 -3.57
C LYS A 88 12.23 20.37 -2.73
N ALA A 89 12.00 20.79 -1.49
CA ALA A 89 12.96 21.43 -0.60
C ALA A 89 13.21 20.65 0.71
N ILE A 90 12.24 19.86 1.16
CA ILE A 90 12.34 19.09 2.40
C ILE A 90 12.85 17.67 2.11
N SER A 91 13.96 17.30 2.74
CA SER A 91 14.48 15.93 2.68
C SER A 91 13.62 14.98 3.52
N ASP A 92 13.54 13.72 3.09
CA ASP A 92 13.04 12.59 3.87
C ASP A 92 11.53 12.59 4.22
N VAL A 93 10.71 13.44 3.61
CA VAL A 93 9.24 13.35 3.69
C VAL A 93 8.68 12.76 2.40
N PHE A 94 7.89 11.70 2.52
CA PHE A 94 7.26 10.99 1.40
C PHE A 94 5.75 11.00 1.54
N TYR A 95 5.07 11.21 0.42
CA TYR A 95 3.62 11.18 0.30
C TYR A 95 3.24 10.02 -0.60
N LEU A 96 2.35 9.15 -0.12
CA LEU A 96 1.72 8.12 -0.93
C LEU A 96 0.27 8.53 -1.20
N ILE A 97 -0.08 8.66 -2.48
CA ILE A 97 -1.44 9.05 -2.92
C ILE A 97 -1.97 8.08 -3.96
N ASP A 98 -3.29 8.01 -4.11
CA ASP A 98 -3.91 7.36 -5.26
C ASP A 98 -3.68 8.22 -6.52
N SER A 99 -3.33 7.60 -7.65
CA SER A 99 -3.08 8.30 -8.91
C SER A 99 -4.29 9.02 -9.49
N GLY A 100 -5.51 8.68 -9.02
CA GLY A 100 -6.74 9.38 -9.33
C GLY A 100 -7.10 10.53 -8.39
N ASP A 101 -6.35 10.75 -7.31
CA ASP A 101 -6.61 11.80 -6.33
C ASP A 101 -5.72 13.03 -6.58
N PRO A 102 -6.29 14.19 -6.96
CA PRO A 102 -5.53 15.41 -7.18
C PRO A 102 -5.23 16.20 -5.89
N PHE A 103 -5.49 15.65 -4.70
CA PHE A 103 -5.29 16.34 -3.42
C PHE A 103 -4.33 15.58 -2.50
N LEU A 104 -3.46 16.33 -1.79
CA LEU A 104 -2.60 15.76 -0.74
C LEU A 104 -3.32 15.56 0.61
N GLY A 105 -4.58 15.98 0.73
CA GLY A 105 -5.32 15.95 1.99
C GLY A 105 -5.48 14.55 2.58
N ASP A 106 -5.60 13.56 1.71
CA ASP A 106 -5.76 12.15 2.08
C ASP A 106 -4.44 11.35 1.89
N ALA A 107 -3.32 12.04 1.62
CA ALA A 107 -2.02 11.40 1.46
C ALA A 107 -1.57 10.72 2.76
N VAL A 108 -1.01 9.52 2.63
CA VAL A 108 -0.28 8.89 3.74
C VAL A 108 1.14 9.45 3.75
N ILE A 109 1.57 9.96 4.90
CA ILE A 109 2.86 10.66 5.04
C ILE A 109 3.84 9.78 5.81
N PHE A 110 5.05 9.64 5.26
CA PHE A 110 6.15 8.88 5.85
C PHE A 110 7.39 9.78 6.00
N HIS A 111 8.22 9.49 7.01
CA HIS A 111 9.44 10.27 7.29
C HIS A 111 10.72 9.50 6.96
N SER A 112 10.58 8.37 6.25
CA SER A 112 11.67 7.63 5.65
C SER A 112 11.16 6.71 4.55
N ILE A 113 12.08 6.30 3.66
CA ILE A 113 11.77 5.29 2.64
C ILE A 113 11.49 3.93 3.28
N ASP A 114 12.12 3.61 4.43
CA ASP A 114 11.89 2.35 5.15
C ASP A 114 10.46 2.28 5.69
N GLU A 115 9.94 3.35 6.28
CA GLU A 115 8.54 3.43 6.74
C GLU A 115 7.54 3.25 5.60
N LEU A 116 7.81 3.90 4.45
CA LEU A 116 6.98 3.77 3.25
C LEU A 116 6.99 2.32 2.74
N MET A 117 8.17 1.71 2.63
CA MET A 117 8.29 0.33 2.15
C MET A 117 7.66 -0.68 3.12
N ASP A 118 7.81 -0.50 4.44
CA ASP A 118 7.19 -1.36 5.44
C ASP A 118 5.64 -1.27 5.37
N ASN A 119 5.09 -0.10 5.04
CA ASN A 119 3.65 0.06 4.79
C ASN A 119 3.20 -0.68 3.52
N ILE A 120 3.88 -0.48 2.38
CA ILE A 120 3.53 -1.12 1.11
C ILE A 120 3.68 -2.65 1.20
N SER A 121 4.75 -3.14 1.82
CA SER A 121 4.94 -4.57 2.06
C SER A 121 3.93 -5.15 3.05
N GLY A 122 3.42 -4.35 4.00
CA GLY A 122 2.33 -4.74 4.89
C GLY A 122 0.96 -4.84 4.19
N GLU A 123 0.79 -4.15 3.07
CA GLU A 123 -0.40 -4.22 2.22
C GLU A 123 -0.34 -5.34 1.17
N GLU A 124 0.83 -5.90 0.91
CA GLU A 124 0.97 -7.25 0.32
C GLU A 124 0.54 -8.31 1.34
N THR A 125 -0.73 -8.26 1.75
CA THR A 125 -1.44 -9.48 2.12
C THR A 125 -1.67 -10.22 0.81
N ASP A 126 -0.69 -11.04 0.41
CA ASP A 126 -0.67 -11.89 -0.80
C ASP A 126 -2.06 -11.97 -1.45
N LEU A 127 -2.31 -11.11 -2.45
CA LEU A 127 -3.60 -11.02 -3.12
C LEU A 127 -3.95 -12.33 -3.85
N SER A 128 -3.01 -13.29 -3.94
CA SER A 128 -3.23 -14.66 -4.38
C SER A 128 -3.56 -15.62 -3.24
N ALA A 129 -3.07 -15.38 -2.02
CA ALA A 129 -3.44 -16.15 -0.84
C ALA A 129 -4.94 -16.06 -0.60
N THR A 130 -5.54 -17.22 -0.37
CA THR A 130 -6.91 -17.33 0.07
C THR A 130 -6.90 -17.83 1.49
N PHE A 131 -7.80 -17.28 2.30
CA PHE A 131 -7.92 -17.61 3.71
C PHE A 131 -9.26 -18.26 3.95
N ASN A 132 -9.35 -19.04 5.01
CA ASN A 132 -10.61 -19.48 5.57
C ASN A 132 -11.01 -18.51 6.69
N ILE A 133 -12.29 -18.21 6.80
CA ILE A 133 -12.87 -17.60 7.99
C ILE A 133 -13.38 -18.74 8.86
N VAL A 134 -12.83 -18.87 10.06
CA VAL A 134 -13.15 -19.94 11.01
C VAL A 134 -13.71 -19.38 12.31
N ALA A 135 -14.51 -20.19 12.99
CA ALA A 135 -15.02 -19.89 14.32
C ALA A 135 -13.95 -20.06 15.41
N ILE A 136 -13.91 -19.16 16.38
CA ILE A 136 -12.98 -19.22 17.51
C ILE A 136 -13.53 -20.12 18.64
N ALA A 137 -14.86 -20.10 18.81
CA ALA A 137 -15.60 -20.76 19.90
C ALA A 137 -15.16 -20.35 21.31
N SER A 138 -14.89 -19.06 21.53
CA SER A 138 -14.68 -18.52 22.89
C SER A 138 -16.00 -18.30 23.63
N ASP A 139 -17.04 -17.83 22.94
CA ASP A 139 -18.30 -17.39 23.54
C ASP A 139 -19.52 -17.81 22.73
N LYS A 140 -20.68 -17.89 23.39
CA LYS A 140 -21.95 -18.13 22.71
C LYS A 140 -22.40 -16.87 21.99
N PRO A 141 -22.55 -16.90 20.65
CA PRO A 141 -22.96 -15.72 19.90
C PRO A 141 -24.42 -15.37 20.20
N THR A 142 -24.69 -14.07 20.35
CA THR A 142 -26.04 -13.53 20.45
C THR A 142 -26.76 -13.61 19.09
N PRO A 143 -28.11 -13.63 19.07
CA PRO A 143 -28.86 -13.64 17.81
C PRO A 143 -28.53 -12.45 16.88
N GLN A 144 -28.20 -11.28 17.45
CA GLN A 144 -27.83 -10.09 16.68
C GLN A 144 -26.46 -10.28 16.00
N GLU A 145 -25.47 -10.84 16.70
CA GLU A 145 -24.16 -11.14 16.13
C GLU A 145 -24.26 -12.19 15.02
N VAL A 146 -25.03 -13.26 15.23
CA VAL A 146 -25.26 -14.28 14.19
C VAL A 146 -25.85 -13.66 12.93
N LEU A 147 -26.84 -12.76 13.09
CA LEU A 147 -27.46 -12.07 11.96
C LEU A 147 -26.49 -11.11 11.26
N ALA A 148 -25.68 -10.37 12.02
CA ALA A 148 -24.72 -9.42 11.47
C ALA A 148 -23.59 -10.14 10.71
N ILE A 149 -23.03 -11.21 11.27
CA ILE A 149 -22.02 -12.05 10.63
C ILE A 149 -22.60 -12.68 9.36
N LYS A 150 -23.82 -13.23 9.40
CA LYS A 150 -24.48 -13.79 8.21
C LYS A 150 -24.56 -12.77 7.07
N LYS A 151 -24.98 -11.54 7.37
CA LYS A 151 -25.12 -10.46 6.39
C LYS A 151 -23.76 -9.99 5.88
N GLY A 152 -22.81 -9.73 6.77
CA GLY A 152 -21.48 -9.23 6.42
C GLY A 152 -20.64 -10.22 5.62
N LEU A 153 -20.83 -11.53 5.86
CA LEU A 153 -20.15 -12.58 5.11
C LEU A 153 -20.94 -13.04 3.86
N GLY A 154 -22.18 -12.59 3.67
CA GLY A 154 -23.02 -12.98 2.52
C GLY A 154 -23.46 -14.44 2.54
N LEU A 155 -23.66 -15.03 3.73
CA LEU A 155 -23.90 -16.47 3.89
C LEU A 155 -25.37 -16.86 3.61
N SER A 156 -25.54 -18.01 2.96
CA SER A 156 -26.83 -18.65 2.68
C SER A 156 -27.33 -19.57 3.80
N PHE A 157 -26.53 -19.81 4.85
CA PHE A 157 -26.91 -20.66 5.98
C PHE A 157 -28.18 -20.18 6.69
N SER A 158 -28.91 -21.10 7.33
CA SER A 158 -29.92 -20.68 8.30
C SER A 158 -29.25 -20.06 9.54
N ILE A 159 -30.01 -19.26 10.30
CA ILE A 159 -29.52 -18.68 11.56
C ILE A 159 -29.09 -19.77 12.54
N THR A 160 -29.83 -20.88 12.60
CA THR A 160 -29.53 -22.02 13.47
C THR A 160 -28.23 -22.71 13.06
N ASP A 161 -28.02 -22.93 11.75
CA ASP A 161 -26.82 -23.60 11.25
C ASP A 161 -25.57 -22.75 11.50
N LEU A 162 -25.65 -21.44 11.22
CA LEU A 162 -24.53 -20.54 11.46
C LEU A 162 -24.19 -20.46 12.95
N LYS A 163 -25.21 -20.37 13.82
CA LYS A 163 -25.00 -20.40 15.28
C LYS A 163 -24.26 -21.69 15.70
N GLY A 164 -24.73 -22.84 15.23
CA GLY A 164 -24.11 -24.13 15.55
C GLY A 164 -22.67 -24.26 15.04
N LYS A 165 -22.31 -23.56 13.95
CA LYS A 165 -20.93 -23.47 13.47
C LYS A 165 -20.06 -22.56 14.32
N LEU A 166 -20.57 -21.37 14.69
CA LEU A 166 -19.83 -20.39 15.51
C LEU A 166 -19.49 -20.92 16.92
N GLU A 167 -20.29 -21.86 17.44
CA GLU A 167 -20.05 -22.52 18.73
C GLU A 167 -18.98 -23.63 18.65
N LYS A 168 -18.46 -23.96 17.47
CA LYS A 168 -17.43 -25.01 17.26
C LYS A 168 -16.08 -24.40 16.92
N ARG A 169 -15.05 -24.78 17.67
CA ARG A 169 -13.70 -24.24 17.49
C ARG A 169 -13.12 -24.67 16.14
N ASN A 170 -12.55 -23.72 15.42
CA ASN A 170 -11.95 -23.85 14.09
C ASN A 170 -12.90 -24.41 13.03
N GLU A 171 -14.22 -24.31 13.23
CA GLU A 171 -15.18 -24.67 12.19
C GLU A 171 -15.12 -23.65 11.06
N VAL A 172 -14.97 -24.13 9.82
CA VAL A 172 -14.95 -23.26 8.64
C VAL A 172 -16.35 -22.67 8.41
N ILE A 173 -16.41 -21.34 8.38
CA ILE A 173 -17.60 -20.54 8.10
C ILE A 173 -17.65 -20.17 6.63
N LEU A 174 -16.52 -19.72 6.08
CA LEU A 174 -16.39 -19.33 4.68
C LEU A 174 -14.97 -19.64 4.22
N SER A 175 -14.82 -20.29 3.07
CA SER A 175 -13.51 -20.67 2.52
C SER A 175 -13.10 -19.80 1.34
N ASP A 176 -11.81 -19.87 1.03
CA ASP A 176 -11.21 -19.29 -0.16
C ASP A 176 -11.45 -17.78 -0.32
N VAL A 177 -11.36 -17.03 0.77
CA VAL A 177 -11.66 -15.60 0.79
C VAL A 177 -10.40 -14.73 0.66
N LYS A 178 -10.60 -13.53 0.13
CA LYS A 178 -9.61 -12.44 0.18
C LYS A 178 -9.82 -11.61 1.44
N ILE A 179 -8.76 -11.38 2.22
CA ILE A 179 -8.81 -10.64 3.49
C ILE A 179 -9.46 -9.27 3.31
N VAL A 180 -9.01 -8.51 2.29
CA VAL A 180 -9.52 -7.17 1.96
C VAL A 180 -11.05 -7.08 1.87
N LYS A 181 -11.72 -8.14 1.41
CA LYS A 181 -13.18 -8.16 1.28
C LYS A 181 -13.91 -8.28 2.62
N TYR A 182 -13.30 -8.93 3.60
CA TYR A 182 -13.95 -9.33 4.85
C TYR A 182 -13.28 -8.81 6.11
N GLU A 183 -12.21 -8.01 5.98
CA GLU A 183 -11.45 -7.49 7.11
C GLU A 183 -12.35 -6.72 8.09
N ALA A 184 -13.19 -5.80 7.58
CA ALA A 184 -14.06 -4.99 8.41
C ALA A 184 -15.02 -5.83 9.28
N ILE A 185 -15.61 -6.89 8.72
CA ILE A 185 -16.54 -7.76 9.44
C ILE A 185 -15.82 -8.70 10.41
N VAL A 186 -14.66 -9.24 10.02
CA VAL A 186 -13.85 -10.09 10.92
C VAL A 186 -13.31 -9.28 12.10
N LYS A 187 -12.89 -8.03 11.87
CA LYS A 187 -12.42 -7.12 12.92
C LYS A 187 -13.54 -6.75 13.90
N ALA A 188 -14.75 -6.50 13.39
CA ALA A 188 -15.93 -6.17 14.22
C ALA A 188 -16.39 -7.34 15.11
N TYR A 189 -16.12 -8.59 14.71
CA TYR A 189 -16.54 -9.80 15.41
C TYR A 189 -15.36 -10.73 15.71
N ASN A 190 -14.20 -10.15 16.04
CA ASN A 190 -12.95 -10.89 16.24
C ASN A 190 -12.93 -11.79 17.49
N HIS A 191 -13.95 -11.68 18.34
CA HIS A 191 -14.22 -12.61 19.44
C HIS A 191 -14.93 -13.88 18.98
N LEU A 192 -15.58 -13.88 17.81
CA LEU A 192 -16.32 -15.04 17.29
C LEU A 192 -15.65 -15.67 16.08
N ILE A 193 -15.01 -14.88 15.21
CA ILE A 193 -14.42 -15.34 13.95
C ILE A 193 -13.02 -14.77 13.73
N ARG A 194 -12.20 -15.50 12.98
CA ARG A 194 -10.86 -15.06 12.55
C ARG A 194 -10.51 -15.62 11.18
N PHE A 195 -9.50 -15.03 10.54
CA PHE A 195 -8.83 -15.64 9.41
C PHE A 195 -7.93 -16.80 9.86
N ASP A 196 -7.85 -17.82 9.02
CA ASP A 196 -7.00 -19.01 9.16
C ASP A 196 -6.41 -19.30 7.78
N SER A 197 -5.08 -19.45 7.72
CA SER A 197 -4.31 -19.76 6.51
C SER A 197 -4.27 -21.26 6.24
#